data_AF-L7JWZ9-F1
#
_entry.id   AF-L7JWZ9-F1
#
_cell.length_a   1.000
_cell.length_b   1.000
_cell.length_c   1.000
_cell.angle_alpha   90.00
_cell.angle_beta   90.00
_cell.angle_gamma   90.00
#
_symmetry.space_group_name_H-M   'P 1'
#
loop_
_entity.id
_entity.type
_entity.pdbx_description
1 polymer ?
#
loop_
_entity_poly.entity_id
_entity_poly.type
_entity_poly.pdbx_seq_one_letter_code
_entity_poly.pdbx_strand_id
1 'polypeptide(L)'
;VFFLAINYLPRVRMLQTSENLISEETKNKLLNLLDLHMKRSGFHDKIMQKMESLKINENINIEALYKEIYDFMTANMPEEVQDAFFEDVRRIMCNERQ
;
A
#
# COMPACT_ATOMS: atom_id res chain seq x y z
N VAL A 1 4.23 2.80 -7.70
CA VAL A 1 3.69 1.42 -7.78
C VAL A 1 2.76 1.10 -6.61
N PHE A 2 3.21 1.17 -5.36
CA PHE A 2 2.37 0.97 -4.15
C PHE A 2 1.16 1.91 -4.03
N PHE A 3 1.22 3.07 -4.68
CA PHE A 3 0.23 4.15 -4.61
C PHE A 3 -1.17 3.82 -5.13
N LEU A 4 -1.33 2.88 -6.06
CA LEU A 4 -2.68 2.55 -6.54
C LEU A 4 -3.41 1.61 -5.57
N ALA A 5 -2.71 0.72 -4.86
CA ALA A 5 -3.28 -0.22 -3.89
C ALA A 5 -3.98 0.46 -2.70
N ILE A 6 -3.39 1.54 -2.18
CA ILE A 6 -3.90 2.25 -1.01
C ILE A 6 -5.26 2.92 -1.29
N ASN A 7 -5.50 3.38 -2.53
CA ASN A 7 -6.73 4.09 -2.91
C ASN A 7 -7.99 3.21 -3.00
N TYR A 8 -7.83 1.88 -3.00
CA TYR A 8 -8.94 0.94 -3.17
C TYR A 8 -9.18 0.05 -1.94
N LEU A 9 -8.42 0.24 -0.86
CA LEU A 9 -8.76 -0.32 0.44
C LEU A 9 -10.08 0.32 0.91
N PRO A 10 -11.13 -0.47 1.24
CA PRO A 10 -12.45 0.05 1.58
C PRO A 10 -12.45 1.09 2.71
N ARG A 11 -11.52 0.94 3.67
CA ARG A 11 -11.34 1.86 4.80
C ARG A 11 -10.64 3.17 4.42
N VAL A 12 -9.80 3.16 3.39
CA VAL A 12 -9.10 4.36 2.88
C VAL A 12 -10.00 5.18 1.95
N ARG A 13 -10.93 4.51 1.25
CA ARG A 13 -11.90 5.15 0.35
C ARG A 13 -12.78 6.19 1.06
N MET A 14 -13.06 6.02 2.35
CA MET A 14 -13.82 7.00 3.16
C MET A 14 -13.06 8.30 3.43
N LEU A 15 -11.72 8.34 3.26
CA LEU A 15 -10.92 9.55 3.51
C LEU A 15 -10.83 10.48 2.28
N GLN A 16 -11.33 10.06 1.11
CA GLN A 16 -11.25 10.82 -0.14
C GLN A 16 -12.37 11.87 -0.33
N THR A 17 -13.28 12.07 0.62
CA THR A 17 -14.40 13.03 0.49
C THR A 17 -14.05 14.48 0.80
N SER A 18 -12.78 14.87 0.82
CA SER A 18 -12.41 16.29 0.90
C SER A 18 -11.24 16.56 -0.03
N GLU A 19 -11.32 17.65 -0.80
CA GLU A 19 -10.30 18.23 -1.68
C GLU A 19 -9.03 18.68 -0.94
N ASN A 20 -8.52 17.88 0.00
CA ASN A 20 -7.24 18.08 0.65
C ASN A 20 -6.23 17.21 -0.08
N LEU A 21 -5.57 17.79 -1.09
CA LEU A 21 -4.40 17.23 -1.72
C LEU A 21 -3.34 16.99 -0.64
N ILE A 22 -3.24 15.75 -0.16
CA ILE A 22 -2.14 15.30 0.70
C ILE A 22 -0.83 15.65 -0.03
N SER A 23 0.08 16.35 0.65
CA SER A 23 1.35 16.76 0.03
C SER A 23 2.15 15.54 -0.43
N GLU A 24 2.99 15.69 -1.46
CA GLU A 24 3.90 14.61 -1.89
C GLU A 24 4.85 14.17 -0.77
N GLU A 25 5.24 15.09 0.12
CA GLU A 25 6.03 14.77 1.31
C GLU A 25 5.26 13.84 2.26
N THR A 26 4.01 14.19 2.57
CA THR A 26 3.12 13.40 3.44
C THR A 26 2.83 12.03 2.83
N LYS A 27 2.64 11.97 1.51
CA LYS A 27 2.51 10.70 0.76
C LYS A 27 3.74 9.82 0.89
N ASN A 28 4.93 10.37 0.69
CA ASN A 28 6.18 9.62 0.81
C ASN A 28 6.41 9.12 2.25
N LYS A 29 6.06 9.94 3.25
CA LYS A 29 6.10 9.54 4.65
C LYS A 29 5.18 8.36 4.94
N LEU A 30 3.94 8.40 4.46
CA LEU A 30 2.99 7.30 4.60
C LEU A 30 3.49 6.02 3.91
N LEU A 31 4.08 6.13 2.71
CA LEU A 31 4.66 4.98 2.04
C LEU A 31 5.79 4.33 2.83
N ASN A 32 6.70 5.14 3.38
CA ASN A 32 7.81 4.62 4.18
C ASN A 32 7.31 3.89 5.44
N LEU A 33 6.22 4.37 6.04
CA LEU A 33 5.58 3.72 7.18
C LEU A 33 4.92 2.40 6.78
N LEU A 34 4.18 2.37 5.67
CA LEU A 34 3.59 1.13 5.15
C LEU A 34 4.66 0.07 4.82
N ASP A 35 5.74 0.47 4.15
CA ASP A 35 6.88 -0.41 3.85
C ASP A 35 7.50 -0.97 5.12
N LEU A 36 7.67 -0.15 6.16
CA LEU A 36 8.16 -0.59 7.46
C LEU A 36 7.24 -1.65 8.10
N HIS A 37 5.91 -1.45 8.08
CA HIS A 37 4.95 -2.42 8.62
C HIS A 37 4.94 -3.72 7.83
N MET A 38 5.01 -3.65 6.50
CA MET A 38 5.09 -4.84 5.64
C MET A 38 6.39 -5.62 5.89
N LYS A 39 7.52 -4.94 6.11
CA LYS A 39 8.80 -5.60 6.44
C LYS A 39 8.75 -6.26 7.82
N ARG A 40 8.22 -5.57 8.83
CA ARG A 40 8.11 -6.10 10.20
C ARG A 40 7.21 -7.32 10.32
N SER A 41 6.11 -7.36 9.57
CA SER A 41 5.19 -8.50 9.52
C SER A 41 5.70 -9.67 8.65
N GLY A 42 6.83 -9.50 7.95
CA GLY A 42 7.30 -10.46 6.94
C GLY A 42 6.42 -10.52 5.69
N PHE A 43 5.43 -9.64 5.55
CA PHE A 43 4.59 -9.58 4.36
C PHE A 43 5.36 -9.12 3.12
N HIS A 44 6.35 -8.25 3.30
CA HIS A 44 7.27 -7.82 2.23
C HIS A 44 7.95 -9.02 1.56
N ASP A 45 8.43 -9.99 2.34
CA ASP A 45 9.11 -11.16 1.81
C ASP A 45 8.16 -12.08 1.02
N LYS A 46 6.90 -12.16 1.45
CA LYS A 46 5.85 -12.88 0.69
C LYS A 46 5.57 -12.23 -0.65
N ILE A 47 5.59 -10.90 -0.73
CA ILE A 47 5.44 -10.15 -1.99
C ILE A 47 6.63 -10.46 -2.91
N MET A 48 7.85 -10.46 -2.38
CA MET A 48 9.06 -10.77 -3.16
C MET A 48 9.03 -12.21 -3.69
N GLN A 49 8.67 -13.18 -2.85
CA GLN A 49 8.48 -14.57 -3.28
C GLN A 49 7.40 -14.71 -4.36
N LYS A 50 6.30 -13.96 -4.23
CA LYS A 50 5.26 -13.92 -5.26
C LYS A 50 5.83 -13.36 -6.56
N MET A 51 6.58 -12.25 -6.53
CA MET A 51 7.23 -11.70 -7.72
C MET A 51 8.20 -12.69 -8.38
N GLU A 52 9.03 -13.39 -7.60
CA GLU A 52 9.94 -14.42 -8.12
C GLU A 52 9.20 -15.60 -8.76
N SER A 53 8.03 -15.97 -8.22
CA SER A 53 7.20 -17.03 -8.79
C SER A 53 6.56 -16.65 -10.13
N LEU A 54 6.36 -15.35 -10.36
CA LEU A 54 5.88 -14.82 -11.62
C LEU A 54 7.05 -14.81 -12.59
N LYS A 55 7.22 -15.91 -13.32
CA LYS A 55 8.31 -16.09 -14.30
C LYS A 55 8.34 -14.90 -15.28
N ILE A 56 9.23 -13.95 -15.02
CA ILE A 56 9.47 -12.80 -15.87
C ILE A 56 10.19 -13.27 -17.13
N ASN A 57 9.41 -13.53 -18.18
CA ASN A 57 9.91 -13.75 -19.53
C ASN A 57 9.82 -12.45 -20.35
N GLU A 58 10.54 -12.41 -21.47
CA GLU A 58 10.70 -11.21 -22.32
C GLU A 58 9.36 -10.68 -22.91
N ASN A 59 8.26 -11.42 -22.76
CA ASN A 59 6.91 -11.06 -23.22
C ASN A 59 5.94 -10.74 -22.06
N ILE A 60 6.44 -10.44 -20.86
CA ILE A 60 5.56 -10.10 -19.73
C ILE A 60 4.76 -8.83 -20.03
N ASN A 61 3.43 -8.98 -19.96
CA ASN A 61 2.54 -7.85 -19.85
C ASN A 61 2.69 -7.24 -18.44
N ILE A 62 3.37 -6.11 -18.37
CA ILE A 62 3.62 -5.36 -17.14
C ILE A 62 2.32 -5.01 -16.41
N GLU A 63 1.24 -4.70 -17.12
CA GLU A 63 -0.07 -4.41 -16.52
C GLU A 63 -0.67 -5.65 -15.83
N ALA A 64 -0.52 -6.82 -16.44
CA ALA A 64 -0.97 -8.08 -15.85
C ALA A 64 -0.16 -8.42 -14.58
N LEU A 65 1.17 -8.21 -14.61
CA LEU A 65 2.04 -8.39 -13.45
C LEU A 65 1.63 -7.45 -12.31
N TYR A 66 1.37 -6.17 -12.61
CA TYR A 66 0.89 -5.21 -11.62
C TYR A 66 -0.43 -5.63 -11.00
N LYS A 67 -1.40 -6.02 -11.82
CA LYS A 67 -2.71 -6.46 -11.34
C LYS A 67 -2.58 -7.68 -10.43
N GLU A 68 -1.73 -8.64 -10.77
CA GLU A 68 -1.56 -9.85 -9.97
C GLU A 68 -0.90 -9.57 -8.61
N ILE A 69 0.14 -8.74 -8.57
CA ILE A 69 0.75 -8.32 -7.30
C ILE A 69 -0.22 -7.50 -6.46
N TYR A 70 -1.00 -6.62 -7.10
CA TYR A 70 -2.04 -5.84 -6.44
C TYR A 70 -3.12 -6.74 -5.82
N ASP A 71 -3.63 -7.72 -6.58
CA ASP A 71 -4.68 -8.64 -6.13
C ASP A 71 -4.14 -9.48 -4.96
N PHE A 72 -2.89 -9.92 -5.05
CA PHE A 72 -2.20 -10.61 -3.95
C PHE A 72 -2.10 -9.75 -2.69
N MET A 73 -1.64 -8.51 -2.82
CA MET A 73 -1.53 -7.57 -1.70
C MET A 73 -2.88 -7.34 -1.03
N THR A 74 -3.92 -7.08 -1.82
CA THR A 74 -5.27 -6.78 -1.30
C THR A 74 -5.88 -7.98 -0.58
N ALA A 75 -5.66 -9.20 -1.08
CA ALA A 75 -6.23 -10.41 -0.51
C ALA A 75 -5.44 -10.96 0.70
N ASN A 76 -4.14 -10.68 0.80
CA ASN A 76 -3.26 -11.34 1.76
C ASN A 76 -2.58 -10.39 2.75
N MET A 77 -2.81 -9.08 2.67
CA MET A 77 -2.22 -8.13 3.60
C MET A 77 -2.72 -8.43 5.03
N PRO A 78 -1.81 -8.70 5.98
CA PRO A 78 -2.19 -8.98 7.36
C PRO A 78 -2.99 -7.84 7.97
N GLU A 79 -4.01 -8.15 8.77
CA GLU A 79 -4.84 -7.13 9.44
C GLU A 79 -4.00 -6.18 10.30
N GLU A 80 -2.97 -6.70 10.98
CA GLU A 80 -2.02 -5.91 11.77
C GLU A 80 -1.32 -4.80 10.95
N VAL A 81 -0.99 -5.06 9.69
CA VAL A 81 -0.37 -4.08 8.79
C VAL A 81 -1.39 -3.03 8.37
N GLN A 82 -2.62 -3.46 8.09
CA GLN A 82 -3.71 -2.57 7.69
C GLN A 82 -4.09 -1.61 8.83
N ASP A 83 -4.23 -2.14 10.05
CA ASP A 83 -4.60 -1.35 11.22
C ASP A 83 -3.48 -0.38 11.63
N ALA A 84 -2.22 -0.84 11.63
CA ALA A 84 -1.08 0.03 11.92
C ALA A 84 -0.95 1.18 10.90
N PHE A 85 -1.13 0.89 9.61
CA PHE A 85 -1.12 1.91 8.57
C PHE A 85 -2.31 2.87 8.68
N PHE A 86 -3.50 2.37 9.05
CA PHE A 86 -4.67 3.21 9.25
C PHE A 86 -4.46 4.22 10.40
N GLU A 87 -3.87 3.78 11.51
CA GLU A 87 -3.52 4.68 12.62
C GLU A 87 -2.46 5.70 12.22
N ASP A 88 -1.50 5.35 11.36
CA ASP A 88 -0.54 6.30 10.81
C ASP A 88 -1.20 7.38 9.95
N VAL A 89 -2.12 6.99 9.07
CA VAL A 89 -2.91 7.91 8.25
C VAL A 89 -3.73 8.83 9.16
N ARG A 90 -4.46 8.27 10.13
CA ARG A 90 -5.26 9.04 11.08
C ARG A 90 -4.40 10.06 11.82
N ARG A 91 -3.26 9.65 12.38
CA ARG A 91 -2.36 10.51 13.14
C ARG A 91 -1.84 11.67 12.29
N ILE A 92 -1.40 11.38 11.07
CA ILE A 92 -0.84 12.40 10.17
C ILE A 92 -1.92 13.39 9.73
N MET A 93 -3.09 12.90 9.30
CA MET A 93 -4.19 13.75 8.86
C MET A 93 -4.80 14.58 10.01
N CYS A 94 -4.77 14.08 11.25
CA CYS A 94 -5.18 14.85 12.43
C CYS A 94 -4.15 15.91 12.83
N ASN A 95 -2.86 15.64 12.69
CA ASN A 95 -1.80 16.59 13.03
C ASN A 95 -1.65 17.72 12.00
N GLU A 96 -1.98 17.50 10.73
CA GLU A 96 -1.95 18.54 9.68
C GLU A 96 -3.14 19.53 9.73
N ARG A 97 -4.11 19.33 10.64
CA ARG A 97 -5.25 20.24 10.86
C ARG A 97 -5.05 21.22 12.03
N GLN A 98 -3.91 21.18 12.71
CA GLN A 98 -3.51 22.13 13.76
C GLN A 98 -2.52 23.16 13.20
#